data_AF-A0A329RC87-F1
#
_entry.id   AF-A0A329RC87-F1
#
_cell.length_a   1.000
_cell.length_b   1.000
_cell.length_c   1.000
_cell.angle_alpha   90.00
_cell.angle_beta   90.00
_cell.angle_gamma   90.00
#
_symmetry.space_group_name_H-M   'P 1'
#
loop_
_entity.id
_entity.type
_entity.pdbx_description
1 polymer ?
#
loop_
_entity_poly.entity_id
_entity_poly.type
_entity_poly.pdbx_seq_one_letter_code
_entity_poly.pdbx_strand_id
1 'polypeptide(L)'
;MLTDAFARKMKKFTQDGADQLLVIADFDRTLTPYYKQRSGPKAPLEQESSSHGLLMTSSVLQPQVCAGEQELFARFYPVEMSPTLSAAEKLPFMEQWWNSAHALLVEYKLTKKQVDQAVALGSLSFRQGFHPLFKLLNNLQVPTLVFSAGLYD
;
A
#
# COMPACT_ATOMS: atom_id res chain seq x y z
N MET A 1 15.84 -36.23 4.05
CA MET A 1 14.46 -35.72 4.26
C MET A 1 14.55 -34.23 4.53
N LEU A 2 14.06 -33.39 3.62
CA LEU A 2 13.92 -31.96 3.87
C LEU A 2 12.93 -31.81 5.04
N THR A 3 13.43 -31.53 6.24
CA THR A 3 12.58 -31.15 7.36
C THR A 3 11.71 -29.98 6.91
N ASP A 4 10.39 -30.07 7.09
CA ASP A 4 9.43 -29.04 6.70
C ASP A 4 9.72 -27.73 7.47
N ALA A 5 10.27 -26.74 6.75
CA ALA A 5 10.65 -25.46 7.33
C ALA A 5 9.45 -24.65 7.81
N PHE A 6 8.30 -24.83 7.17
CA PHE A 6 7.05 -24.21 7.58
C PHE A 6 6.59 -24.78 8.93
N ALA A 7 6.52 -26.11 9.04
CA ALA A 7 6.12 -26.77 10.29
C ALA A 7 7.04 -26.39 11.46
N ARG A 8 8.37 -26.27 11.24
CA ARG A 8 9.31 -25.82 12.28
C ARG A 8 9.05 -24.38 12.74
N LYS A 9 8.83 -23.45 11.81
CA LYS A 9 8.54 -22.04 12.13
C LYS A 9 7.21 -21.93 12.89
N MET A 10 6.18 -22.64 12.45
CA MET A 10 4.90 -22.64 13.17
C MET A 10 5.03 -23.21 14.58
N LYS A 11 5.71 -24.35 14.74
CA LYS A 11 5.97 -24.92 16.06
C LYS A 11 6.68 -23.90 16.97
N LYS A 12 7.67 -23.18 16.45
CA LYS A 12 8.38 -22.14 17.21
C LYS A 12 7.46 -21.00 17.63
N PHE A 13 6.64 -20.45 16.73
CA PHE A 13 5.67 -19.41 17.08
C PHE A 13 4.67 -19.85 18.16
N THR A 14 4.20 -21.11 18.10
CA THR A 14 3.29 -21.64 19.12
C THR A 14 3.98 -21.85 20.47
N GLN A 15 5.25 -22.26 20.47
CA GLN A 15 6.01 -22.50 21.71
C GLN A 15 6.45 -21.21 22.40
N ASP A 16 6.91 -20.23 21.62
CA ASP A 16 7.48 -18.99 22.17
C ASP A 16 6.39 -18.00 22.61
N GLY A 17 5.21 -18.03 21.98
CA GLY A 17 4.10 -17.16 22.35
C GLY A 17 4.17 -15.76 21.73
N ALA A 18 3.17 -14.94 22.08
CA ALA A 18 2.96 -13.62 21.48
C ALA A 18 3.95 -12.56 21.99
N ASP A 19 4.48 -12.71 23.19
CA ASP A 19 5.49 -11.84 23.80
C ASP A 19 6.83 -11.89 23.06
N GLN A 20 7.08 -12.95 22.29
CA GLN A 20 8.24 -13.11 21.41
C GLN A 20 7.94 -12.82 19.94
N LEU A 21 6.75 -12.30 19.63
CA LEU A 21 6.31 -12.02 18.25
C LEU A 21 6.52 -10.55 17.88
N LEU A 22 7.01 -10.31 16.66
CA LEU A 22 7.02 -9.03 15.98
C LEU A 22 6.31 -9.19 14.63
N VAL A 23 5.38 -8.30 14.33
CA VAL A 23 4.74 -8.23 13.01
C VAL A 23 5.31 -7.05 12.24
N ILE A 24 5.81 -7.31 11.03
CA ILE A 24 6.19 -6.28 10.06
C ILE A 24 5.35 -6.53 8.81
N ALA A 25 4.60 -5.53 8.38
CA ALA A 25 3.72 -5.61 7.22
C ALA A 25 3.86 -4.38 6.33
N ASP A 26 3.76 -4.59 5.02
CA ASP A 26 3.50 -3.51 4.07
C ASP A 26 2.02 -3.07 4.14
N PHE A 27 1.66 -1.90 3.59
CA PHE A 27 0.29 -1.37 3.60
C PHE A 27 -0.44 -1.62 2.28
N ASP A 28 0.03 -1.00 1.20
CA ASP A 28 -0.66 -0.95 -0.08
C ASP A 28 -0.69 -2.32 -0.75
N ARG A 29 -1.89 -2.83 -1.03
CA ARG A 29 -2.13 -4.17 -1.59
C ARG A 29 -1.66 -5.32 -0.68
N THR A 30 -1.22 -5.05 0.54
CA THR A 30 -0.94 -6.03 1.59
C THR A 30 -2.02 -6.01 2.66
N LEU A 31 -2.22 -4.89 3.36
CA LEU A 31 -3.33 -4.68 4.29
C LEU A 31 -4.59 -4.23 3.55
N THR A 32 -4.43 -3.50 2.45
CA THR A 32 -5.48 -3.20 1.48
C THR A 32 -5.55 -4.29 0.41
N PRO A 33 -6.70 -4.52 -0.25
CA PRO A 33 -6.81 -5.54 -1.29
C PRO A 33 -6.09 -5.09 -2.57
N TYR A 34 -5.78 -6.05 -3.45
CA TYR A 34 -5.24 -5.71 -4.78
C TYR A 34 -6.35 -5.19 -5.73
N TYR A 35 -7.57 -5.72 -5.59
CA TYR A 35 -8.72 -5.35 -6.39
C TYR A 35 -9.82 -4.78 -5.51
N LYS A 36 -10.57 -3.84 -6.06
CA LYS A 36 -11.81 -3.35 -5.46
C LYS A 36 -12.83 -4.47 -5.33
N GLN A 37 -13.76 -4.32 -4.40
CA GLN A 37 -14.92 -5.20 -4.35
C GLN A 37 -15.71 -5.07 -5.65
N ARG A 38 -15.94 -6.20 -6.32
CA ARG A 38 -16.69 -6.21 -7.58
C ARG A 38 -18.12 -5.71 -7.33
N SER A 39 -18.56 -4.73 -8.12
CA SER A 39 -19.94 -4.25 -8.12
C SER A 39 -20.95 -5.29 -8.61
N GLY A 40 -20.49 -6.36 -9.25
CA GLY A 40 -21.29 -7.54 -9.57
C GLY A 40 -20.51 -8.66 -10.26
N PRO A 41 -21.13 -9.84 -10.46
CA PRO A 41 -20.45 -11.03 -11.01
C PRO A 41 -19.87 -10.88 -12.43
N LYS A 42 -20.35 -9.89 -13.19
CA LYS A 42 -19.91 -9.59 -14.56
C LYS A 42 -19.09 -8.30 -14.68
N ALA A 43 -18.97 -7.53 -13.61
CA ALA A 43 -18.17 -6.30 -13.63
C ALA A 43 -16.68 -6.65 -13.81
N PRO A 44 -15.90 -5.87 -14.58
CA PRO A 44 -14.46 -6.08 -14.69
C PRO A 44 -13.78 -5.97 -13.32
N LEU A 45 -12.62 -6.60 -13.18
CA LEU A 45 -11.77 -6.37 -12.01
C LEU A 45 -11.14 -4.98 -12.12
N GLU A 46 -11.37 -4.15 -11.12
CA GLU A 46 -10.75 -2.85 -10.98
C GLU A 46 -9.67 -2.93 -9.91
N GLN A 47 -8.48 -2.43 -10.21
CA GLN A 47 -7.40 -2.36 -9.25
C GLN A 47 -7.74 -1.38 -8.14
N GLU A 48 -7.42 -1.74 -6.90
CA GLU A 48 -7.58 -0.84 -5.77
C GLU A 48 -6.49 0.24 -5.79
N SER A 49 -6.84 1.42 -5.29
CA SER A 49 -5.92 2.55 -5.16
C SER A 49 -4.81 2.23 -4.15
N SER A 50 -3.59 2.67 -4.42
CA SER A 50 -2.58 2.83 -3.36
C SER A 50 -2.90 4.08 -2.52
N SER A 51 -2.17 4.27 -1.42
CA SER A 51 -2.19 5.49 -0.61
C SER A 51 -1.92 6.76 -1.46
N HIS A 52 -0.90 6.73 -2.34
CA HIS A 52 -0.66 7.79 -3.33
C HIS A 52 -1.85 7.97 -4.27
N GLY A 53 -2.33 6.88 -4.88
CA GLY A 53 -3.43 6.94 -5.84
C GLY A 53 -4.70 7.54 -5.24
N LEU A 54 -5.09 7.10 -4.04
CA LEU A 54 -6.24 7.65 -3.32
C LEU A 54 -6.12 9.16 -3.15
N LEU A 55 -4.95 9.66 -2.75
CA LEU A 55 -4.75 11.08 -2.49
C LEU A 55 -4.66 11.88 -3.79
N MET A 56 -3.78 11.48 -4.71
CA MET A 56 -3.43 12.26 -5.91
C MET A 56 -4.54 12.26 -6.97
N THR A 57 -5.42 11.26 -6.97
CA THR A 57 -6.62 11.25 -7.84
C THR A 57 -7.88 11.74 -7.13
N SER A 58 -7.77 12.24 -5.89
CA SER A 58 -8.91 12.77 -5.15
C SER A 58 -9.43 14.07 -5.78
N SER A 59 -10.75 14.24 -5.78
CA SER A 59 -11.40 15.51 -6.19
C SER A 59 -11.13 16.66 -5.20
N VAL A 60 -10.54 16.38 -4.04
CA VAL A 60 -10.11 17.37 -3.05
C VAL A 60 -8.88 18.15 -3.53
N LEU A 61 -8.05 17.54 -4.37
CA LEU A 61 -6.87 18.18 -4.92
C LEU A 61 -7.18 18.87 -6.25
N GLN A 62 -6.27 19.76 -6.66
CA GLN A 62 -6.38 20.46 -7.93
C GLN A 62 -6.31 19.45 -9.09
N PRO A 63 -7.13 19.60 -10.15
CA PRO A 63 -7.17 18.65 -11.27
C PRO A 63 -5.82 18.37 -11.92
N GLN A 64 -4.90 19.33 -11.85
CA GLN A 64 -3.53 19.23 -12.35
C GLN A 64 -2.71 18.17 -11.60
N VAL A 65 -2.94 17.98 -10.30
CA VAL A 65 -2.29 16.91 -9.52
C VAL A 65 -2.70 15.55 -10.05
N CYS A 66 -4.00 15.36 -10.30
CA CYS A 66 -4.54 14.11 -10.85
C CYS A 66 -4.02 13.85 -12.28
N ALA A 67 -4.00 14.87 -13.13
CA ALA A 67 -3.44 14.77 -14.48
C ALA A 67 -1.95 14.42 -14.46
N GLY A 68 -1.17 15.08 -13.59
CA GLY A 68 0.25 14.80 -13.42
C GLY A 68 0.51 13.39 -12.90
N GLU A 69 -0.26 12.92 -11.93
CA GLU A 69 -0.13 11.53 -11.44
C GLU A 69 -0.47 10.51 -12.52
N GLN A 70 -1.50 10.74 -13.34
CA GLN A 70 -1.83 9.85 -14.45
C GLN A 70 -0.71 9.77 -15.48
N GLU A 71 -0.05 10.89 -15.78
CA GLU A 71 1.10 10.94 -16.68
C GLU A 71 2.31 10.18 -16.09
N LEU A 72 2.63 10.42 -14.82
CA LEU A 72 3.70 9.72 -14.11
C LEU A 72 3.44 8.22 -14.06
N PHE A 73 2.22 7.80 -13.68
CA PHE A 73 1.84 6.39 -13.63
C PHE A 73 1.97 5.73 -15.01
N ALA A 74 1.45 6.35 -16.07
CA ALA A 74 1.54 5.82 -17.43
C ALA A 74 3.00 5.64 -17.90
N ARG A 75 3.91 6.51 -17.44
CA ARG A 75 5.33 6.45 -17.76
C ARG A 75 6.11 5.40 -16.97
N PHE A 76 5.91 5.35 -15.65
CA PHE A 76 6.79 4.60 -14.75
C PHE A 76 6.24 3.23 -14.34
N TYR A 77 4.92 3.04 -14.29
CA TYR A 77 4.33 1.75 -13.92
C TYR A 77 4.74 0.59 -14.86
N PRO A 78 4.84 0.77 -16.20
CA PRO A 78 5.36 -0.29 -17.08
C PRO A 78 6.80 -0.69 -16.76
N VAL A 79 7.62 0.25 -16.28
CA VAL A 79 9.02 0.00 -15.87
C VAL A 79 9.04 -0.78 -14.55
N GLU A 80 8.24 -0.39 -13.57
CA GLU A 80 8.07 -1.11 -12.30
C GLU A 80 7.69 -2.57 -12.54
N MET A 81 6.69 -2.79 -13.39
CA MET A 81 6.14 -4.12 -13.71
C MET A 81 6.97 -4.91 -14.73
N SER A 82 8.04 -4.34 -15.27
CA SER A 82 8.84 -5.00 -16.31
C SER A 82 9.45 -6.32 -15.80
N PRO A 83 9.21 -7.47 -16.47
CA PRO A 83 9.82 -8.73 -16.08
C PRO A 83 11.28 -8.88 -16.56
N THR A 84 11.74 -7.97 -17.42
CA THR A 84 13.07 -8.05 -18.05
C THR A 84 14.12 -7.20 -17.35
N LEU A 85 13.72 -6.10 -16.71
CA LEU A 85 14.63 -5.24 -15.96
C LEU A 85 14.88 -5.80 -14.56
N SER A 86 16.14 -5.78 -14.14
CA SER A 86 16.55 -6.06 -12.76
C SER A 86 16.11 -4.94 -11.81
N ALA A 87 16.11 -5.24 -10.51
CA ALA A 87 15.82 -4.23 -9.48
C ALA A 87 16.79 -3.03 -9.55
N ALA A 88 18.07 -3.27 -9.81
CA ALA A 88 19.08 -2.22 -9.93
C ALA A 88 18.83 -1.31 -11.15
N GLU A 89 18.38 -1.88 -12.27
CA GLU A 89 18.03 -1.10 -13.47
C GLU A 89 16.75 -0.28 -13.28
N LYS A 90 15.78 -0.78 -12.50
CA LYS A 90 14.54 -0.08 -12.18
C LYS A 90 14.71 1.05 -11.16
N LEU A 91 15.64 0.89 -10.22
CA LEU A 91 15.83 1.81 -9.09
C LEU A 91 15.85 3.30 -9.47
N PRO A 92 16.68 3.78 -10.43
CA PRO A 92 16.70 5.20 -10.78
C PRO A 92 15.36 5.72 -11.33
N PHE A 93 14.57 4.86 -11.98
CA PHE A 93 13.23 5.22 -12.45
C PHE A 93 12.23 5.33 -11.29
N MET A 94 12.32 4.45 -10.29
CA MET A 94 11.46 4.51 -9.10
C MET A 94 11.78 5.75 -8.25
N GLU A 95 13.05 6.08 -8.10
CA GLU A 95 13.49 7.33 -7.46
C GLU A 95 12.95 8.56 -8.20
N GLN A 96 13.07 8.57 -9.54
CA GLN A 96 12.54 9.67 -10.36
C GLN A 96 11.03 9.78 -10.23
N TRP A 97 10.30 8.65 -10.22
CA TRP A 97 8.85 8.64 -10.09
C TRP A 97 8.41 9.25 -8.75
N TRP A 98 8.95 8.76 -7.63
CA TRP A 98 8.62 9.28 -6.30
C TRP A 98 9.02 10.74 -6.11
N ASN A 99 10.20 11.15 -6.58
CA ASN A 99 10.58 12.56 -6.53
C ASN A 99 9.61 13.45 -7.33
N SER A 100 9.16 13.00 -8.51
CA SER A 100 8.22 13.76 -9.34
C SER A 100 6.82 13.82 -8.71
N ALA A 101 6.31 12.70 -8.21
CA ALA A 101 5.00 12.63 -7.57
C ALA A 101 4.95 13.51 -6.30
N HIS A 102 6.01 13.47 -5.48
CA HIS A 102 6.11 14.33 -4.29
C HIS A 102 6.29 15.80 -4.65
N ALA A 103 7.03 16.12 -5.71
CA ALA A 103 7.16 17.49 -6.20
C ALA A 103 5.81 18.10 -6.60
N LEU A 104 4.92 17.34 -7.26
CA LEU A 104 3.55 17.78 -7.57
C LEU A 104 2.76 18.13 -6.30
N LEU A 105 2.83 17.29 -5.26
CA LEU A 105 2.14 17.54 -3.99
C LEU A 105 2.66 18.83 -3.31
N VAL A 106 3.97 19.09 -3.40
CA VAL A 106 4.59 20.31 -2.86
C VAL A 106 4.20 21.54 -3.68
N GLU A 107 4.29 21.48 -5.01
CA GLU A 107 3.94 22.56 -5.93
C GLU A 107 2.51 23.05 -5.71
N TYR A 108 1.57 22.09 -5.59
CA TYR A 108 0.15 22.37 -5.39
C TYR A 108 -0.24 22.54 -3.92
N LYS A 109 0.73 22.63 -3.02
CA LYS A 109 0.58 22.99 -1.60
C LYS A 109 -0.41 22.10 -0.86
N LEU A 110 -0.21 20.78 -0.93
CA LEU A 110 -0.99 19.82 -0.16
C LEU A 110 -1.04 20.20 1.32
N THR A 111 -2.24 20.15 1.90
CA THR A 111 -2.46 20.39 3.33
C THR A 111 -2.93 19.12 4.04
N LYS A 112 -2.64 19.01 5.34
CA LYS A 112 -3.13 17.90 6.18
C LYS A 112 -4.66 17.76 6.14
N LYS A 113 -5.38 18.89 6.13
CA LYS A 113 -6.84 18.90 5.99
C LYS A 113 -7.31 18.27 4.68
N GLN A 114 -6.59 18.48 3.58
CA GLN A 114 -6.92 17.83 2.31
C GLN A 114 -6.64 16.33 2.33
N VAL A 115 -5.61 15.88 3.05
CA VAL A 115 -5.38 14.45 3.29
C VAL A 115 -6.56 13.84 4.03
N ASP A 116 -6.98 14.44 5.15
CA ASP A 116 -8.14 13.96 5.93
C ASP A 116 -9.41 13.89 5.08
N GLN A 117 -9.65 14.92 4.26
CA GLN A 117 -10.81 14.97 3.36
C GLN A 117 -10.73 13.93 2.24
N ALA A 118 -9.55 13.72 1.65
CA ALA A 118 -9.35 12.71 0.60
C ALA A 118 -9.55 11.30 1.14
N VAL A 119 -9.06 11.01 2.35
CA VAL A 119 -9.28 9.72 3.03
C VAL A 119 -10.77 9.53 3.34
N ALA A 120 -11.44 10.56 3.86
CA ALA A 120 -12.86 10.48 4.21
C ALA A 120 -13.78 10.26 2.99
N LEU A 121 -13.41 10.79 1.82
CA LEU A 121 -14.16 10.64 0.57
C LEU A 121 -13.72 9.41 -0.25
N GLY A 122 -12.56 8.85 0.05
CA GLY A 122 -11.97 7.73 -0.67
C GLY A 122 -12.71 6.41 -0.39
N SER A 123 -12.56 5.45 -1.31
CA SER A 123 -13.18 4.12 -1.21
C SER A 123 -12.20 3.01 -0.79
N LEU A 124 -10.98 3.37 -0.39
CA LEU A 124 -9.95 2.38 -0.04
C LEU A 124 -10.41 1.57 1.16
N SER A 125 -10.38 0.24 0.99
CA SER A 125 -10.84 -0.70 2.00
C SER A 125 -9.69 -1.55 2.52
N PHE A 126 -9.88 -2.16 3.69
CA PHE A 126 -8.96 -3.17 4.21
C PHE A 126 -9.38 -4.57 3.76
N ARG A 127 -8.41 -5.49 3.68
CA ARG A 127 -8.69 -6.91 3.46
C ARG A 127 -9.58 -7.48 4.55
N GLN A 128 -10.37 -8.49 4.17
CA GLN A 128 -11.13 -9.27 5.13
C GLN A 128 -10.21 -9.83 6.23
N GLY A 129 -10.59 -9.64 7.49
CA GLY A 129 -9.80 -10.09 8.64
C GLY A 129 -8.83 -9.03 9.19
N PHE A 130 -8.64 -7.88 8.53
CA PHE A 130 -7.78 -6.80 9.04
C PHE A 130 -8.15 -6.36 10.45
N HIS A 131 -9.40 -5.92 10.68
CA HIS A 131 -9.83 -5.43 11.98
C HIS A 131 -9.69 -6.46 13.12
N PRO A 132 -10.17 -7.73 12.99
CA PRO A 132 -9.99 -8.70 14.06
C PRO A 132 -8.51 -9.06 14.29
N LEU A 133 -7.68 -9.12 13.23
CA LEU A 133 -6.24 -9.36 13.37
C LEU A 133 -5.56 -8.25 14.15
N PHE A 134 -5.74 -6.99 13.76
CA PHE A 134 -5.09 -5.86 14.43
C PHE A 134 -5.61 -5.66 15.86
N LYS A 135 -6.89 -5.94 16.12
CA LYS A 135 -7.42 -5.99 17.49
C LYS A 135 -6.76 -7.08 18.32
N LEU A 136 -6.53 -8.27 17.76
CA LEU A 136 -5.84 -9.36 18.44
C LEU A 136 -4.37 -8.99 18.75
N LEU A 137 -3.64 -8.45 17.77
CA LEU A 137 -2.26 -8.00 17.95
C LEU A 137 -2.16 -6.94 19.07
N ASN A 138 -3.06 -5.96 19.04
CA ASN A 138 -3.14 -4.95 20.10
C ASN A 138 -3.44 -5.55 21.48
N ASN A 139 -4.43 -6.45 21.57
CA ASN A 139 -4.80 -7.08 22.84
C ASN A 139 -3.66 -7.92 23.44
N LEU A 140 -2.85 -8.55 22.58
CA LEU A 140 -1.67 -9.33 22.98
C LEU A 140 -0.41 -8.47 23.12
N GLN A 141 -0.52 -7.15 22.92
CA GLN A 141 0.60 -6.21 22.96
C GLN A 141 1.76 -6.60 22.02
N VAL A 142 1.42 -7.18 20.86
CA VAL A 142 2.40 -7.56 19.84
C VAL A 142 2.87 -6.32 19.09
N PRO A 143 4.17 -5.98 19.12
CA PRO A 143 4.71 -4.90 18.31
C PRO A 143 4.39 -5.12 16.83
N THR A 144 3.81 -4.10 16.20
CA THR A 144 3.41 -4.14 14.79
C THR A 144 3.96 -2.92 14.08
N LEU A 145 4.83 -3.15 13.10
CA LEU A 145 5.39 -2.12 12.22
C LEU A 145 4.71 -2.21 10.85
N VAL A 146 4.04 -1.14 10.44
CA VAL A 146 3.61 -0.96 9.05
C VAL A 146 4.74 -0.24 8.31
N PHE A 147 5.49 -0.98 7.49
CA PHE A 147 6.60 -0.42 6.71
C PHE A 147 6.17 -0.30 5.25
N SER A 148 5.65 0.88 4.90
CA SER A 148 5.08 1.19 3.59
C SER A 148 5.99 2.14 2.80
N ALA A 149 6.07 1.92 1.48
CA ALA A 149 6.66 2.88 0.54
C ALA A 149 5.63 3.92 0.02
N GLY A 150 4.39 3.82 0.46
CA GLY A 150 3.30 4.74 0.13
C GLY A 150 3.38 6.08 0.88
N LEU A 151 2.25 6.78 1.01
CA LEU A 151 2.15 8.04 1.76
C LEU A 151 1.77 7.82 3.22
N TYR A 152 2.42 8.60 4.09
CA TYR A 152 2.11 8.77 5.52
C TYR A 152 2.02 10.27 5.84
N ASP A 153 1.20 10.65 6.83
CA ASP A 153 0.86 12.04 7.19
C ASP A 153 1.64 12.61 8.39
#